data_AF-X1PSD8-F1
#
_entry.id   AF-X1PSD8-F1
#
_cell.length_a   1.000
_cell.length_b   1.000
_cell.length_c   1.000
_cell.angle_alpha   90.00
_cell.angle_beta   90.00
_cell.angle_gamma   90.00
#
_symmetry.space_group_name_H-M   'P 1'
#
loop_
_entity.id
_entity.type
_entity.pdbx_description
1 polymer ?
#
loop_
_entity_poly.entity_id
_entity_poly.type
_entity_poly.pdbx_seq_one_letter_code
_entity_poly.pdbx_strand_id
1 'polypeptide(L)'
;MTVYHDAQIYSGLTTFDVTVFGVEDALCAFFRNDTLYGSAYTNASGFAIITIDPPLPSSGEITLTVTAYNKIPYIVSIPVQAPSGPYISFLKGIIDDTG
;
A
#
# COMPACT_ATOMS: atom_id res chain seq x y z
N MET A 1 18.17 7.47 4.54
CA MET A 1 17.34 7.16 3.36
C MET A 1 16.17 8.13 3.41
N THR A 2 15.91 8.85 2.33
CA THR A 2 14.83 9.84 2.28
C THR A 2 13.67 9.25 1.49
N VAL A 3 12.52 9.06 2.15
CA VAL A 3 11.32 8.44 1.56
C VAL A 3 10.23 9.51 1.46
N TYR A 4 9.62 9.60 0.28
CA TYR A 4 8.44 10.42 0.00
C TYR A 4 7.27 9.51 -0.37
N HIS A 5 6.14 9.75 0.26
CA HIS A 5 4.88 9.07 0.02
C HIS A 5 3.73 9.97 0.52
N ASP A 6 2.49 9.66 0.14
CA ASP A 6 1.33 10.37 0.67
C ASP A 6 1.15 10.09 2.17
N ALA A 7 0.72 11.10 2.93
CA ALA A 7 0.54 11.01 4.38
C ALA A 7 -0.69 10.17 4.79
N GLN A 8 -1.54 9.81 3.84
CA GLN A 8 -2.75 9.02 4.05
C GLN A 8 -3.03 8.18 2.79
N ILE A 9 -3.72 7.07 2.98
CA ILE A 9 -4.13 6.18 1.90
C ILE A 9 -5.64 5.95 1.96
N TYR A 10 -6.31 5.91 0.82
CA TYR A 10 -7.75 5.68 0.76
C TYR A 10 -8.05 4.19 0.54
N SER A 11 -9.05 3.66 1.25
CA SER A 11 -9.52 2.30 1.03
C SER A 11 -10.05 2.15 -0.40
N GLY A 12 -9.69 1.06 -1.08
CA GLY A 12 -10.08 0.80 -2.47
C GLY A 12 -9.02 1.21 -3.51
N LEU A 13 -7.92 1.85 -3.09
CA LEU A 13 -6.76 2.00 -3.96
C LEU A 13 -6.10 0.64 -4.23
N THR A 14 -5.67 0.45 -5.48
CA THR A 14 -4.98 -0.76 -5.96
C THR A 14 -3.48 -0.53 -6.12
N THR A 15 -3.03 0.73 -6.10
CA THR A 15 -1.62 1.11 -6.24
C THR A 15 -1.27 2.24 -5.28
N PHE A 16 -0.02 2.31 -4.86
CA PHE A 16 0.51 3.39 -4.06
C PHE A 16 1.95 3.72 -4.44
N ASP A 17 2.22 5.00 -4.63
CA ASP A 17 3.50 5.48 -5.12
C ASP A 17 4.43 5.83 -3.96
N VAL A 18 5.67 5.32 -4.02
CA VAL A 18 6.71 5.60 -3.03
C VAL A 18 7.98 6.00 -3.75
N THR A 19 8.57 7.12 -3.33
CA THR A 19 9.85 7.59 -3.86
C THR A 19 10.92 7.55 -2.78
N VAL A 20 11.99 6.78 -3.01
CA VAL A 20 13.17 6.70 -2.17
C VAL A 20 14.32 7.41 -2.88
N PHE A 21 14.63 8.64 -2.47
CA PHE A 21 15.53 9.51 -3.23
C PHE A 21 16.94 8.91 -3.36
N GLY A 22 17.35 8.64 -4.60
CA GLY A 22 18.69 8.16 -4.93
C GLY A 22 18.99 6.73 -4.46
N VAL A 23 17.96 5.90 -4.27
CA VAL A 23 18.13 4.49 -3.89
C VAL A 23 17.35 3.59 -4.84
N GLU A 24 18.08 2.88 -5.70
CA GLU A 24 17.58 1.77 -6.51
C GLU A 24 17.47 0.49 -5.66
N ASP A 25 16.58 -0.43 -6.06
CA ASP A 25 16.36 -1.73 -5.42
C ASP A 25 16.01 -1.67 -3.92
N ALA A 26 15.45 -0.54 -3.46
CA ALA A 26 14.84 -0.46 -2.15
C ALA A 26 13.51 -1.21 -2.15
N LEU A 27 13.33 -2.16 -1.22
CA LEU A 27 12.08 -2.88 -1.03
C LEU A 27 11.13 -2.02 -0.19
N CYS A 28 10.05 -1.58 -0.81
CA CYS A 28 8.91 -0.90 -0.17
C CYS A 28 7.79 -1.92 0.03
N ALA A 29 7.36 -2.16 1.26
CA ALA A 29 6.35 -3.16 1.60
C ALA A 29 5.29 -2.60 2.55
N PHE A 30 4.05 -2.96 2.31
CA PHE A 30 2.92 -2.67 3.18
C PHE A 30 2.56 -3.88 4.03
N PHE A 31 2.60 -3.69 5.34
CA PHE A 31 2.38 -4.77 6.30
C PHE A 31 1.44 -4.33 7.43
N ARG A 32 0.51 -5.20 7.80
CA ARG A 32 -0.39 -4.99 8.96
C ARG A 32 -0.87 -6.35 9.47
N ASN A 33 -0.85 -6.55 10.79
CA ASN A 33 -1.39 -7.75 11.46
C ASN A 33 -0.98 -9.06 10.78
N ASP A 34 0.33 -9.25 10.60
CA ASP A 34 0.91 -10.44 9.96
C ASP A 34 0.55 -10.67 8.49
N THR A 35 -0.09 -9.67 7.85
CA THR A 35 -0.49 -9.71 6.44
C THR A 35 0.33 -8.72 5.62
N LEU A 36 0.95 -9.21 4.55
CA LEU A 36 1.56 -8.38 3.52
C LEU A 36 0.47 -7.97 2.52
N TYR A 37 0.26 -6.67 2.36
CA TYR A 37 -0.73 -6.09 1.44
C TYR A 37 -0.13 -5.71 0.09
N GLY A 38 1.19 -5.75 -0.05
CA GLY A 38 1.85 -5.38 -1.29
C GLY A 38 3.32 -5.07 -1.05
N SER A 39 4.12 -5.26 -2.10
CA SER A 39 5.53 -4.88 -2.08
C SER A 39 6.02 -4.51 -3.48
N ALA A 40 6.95 -3.58 -3.56
CA ALA A 40 7.62 -3.21 -4.80
C ALA A 40 9.06 -2.77 -4.55
N TYR A 41 9.90 -2.95 -5.56
CA TYR A 41 11.27 -2.45 -5.57
C TYR A 41 11.33 -1.09 -6.27
N THR A 42 12.17 -0.18 -5.77
CA THR A 42 12.44 1.08 -6.46
C THR A 42 13.28 0.85 -7.71
N ASN A 43 12.97 1.59 -8.77
CA ASN A 43 13.78 1.64 -9.99
C ASN A 43 15.04 2.52 -9.81
N ALA A 44 15.84 2.67 -10.88
CA ALA A 44 17.02 3.53 -10.92
C ALA A 44 16.79 5.00 -10.50
N SER A 45 15.57 5.52 -10.65
CA SER A 45 15.19 6.87 -10.21
C SER A 45 14.77 6.92 -8.73
N GLY A 46 14.74 5.78 -8.05
CA GLY A 46 14.24 5.66 -6.68
C GLY A 46 12.72 5.56 -6.58
N PHE A 47 12.01 5.28 -7.67
CA PHE A 47 10.54 5.26 -7.69
C PHE A 47 10.02 3.82 -7.66
N ALA A 48 9.04 3.55 -6.80
CA ALA A 48 8.35 2.27 -6.67
C ALA A 48 6.83 2.49 -6.70
N ILE A 49 6.12 1.60 -7.39
CA ILE A 49 4.66 1.52 -7.36
C ILE A 49 4.29 0.23 -6.65
N ILE A 50 3.75 0.32 -5.44
CA ILE A 50 3.28 -0.84 -4.68
C ILE A 50 1.90 -1.23 -5.20
N THR A 51 1.77 -2.42 -5.77
CA THR A 51 0.45 -3.01 -6.04
C THR A 51 -0.13 -3.56 -4.75
N ILE A 52 -1.37 -3.18 -4.45
CA ILE A 52 -2.09 -3.51 -3.22
C ILE A 52 -2.98 -4.73 -3.49
N ASP A 53 -2.62 -5.85 -2.88
CA ASP A 53 -3.38 -7.10 -2.84
C ASP A 53 -2.97 -7.91 -1.58
N PRO A 54 -3.89 -8.21 -0.65
CA PRO A 54 -5.34 -7.96 -0.67
C PRO A 54 -5.74 -6.49 -0.53
N PRO A 55 -7.00 -6.11 -0.86
CA PRO A 55 -7.48 -4.75 -0.69
C PRO A 55 -7.39 -4.28 0.77
N LEU A 56 -7.07 -3.00 0.95
CA LEU A 56 -6.94 -2.38 2.26
C LEU A 56 -8.29 -2.33 3.01
N PRO A 57 -8.27 -2.47 4.35
CA PRO A 57 -9.47 -2.29 5.17
C PRO A 57 -10.01 -0.85 5.06
N SER A 58 -11.30 -0.68 5.34
CA SER A 58 -11.97 0.64 5.28
C SER A 58 -11.47 1.65 6.33
N SER A 59 -10.75 1.19 7.35
CA SER A 59 -10.17 2.03 8.39
C SER A 59 -8.98 1.39 9.11
N GLY A 60 -8.22 2.24 9.81
CA GLY A 60 -7.08 1.86 10.66
C GLY A 60 -5.77 2.39 10.10
N GLU A 61 -4.67 1.72 10.44
CA GLU A 61 -3.33 2.11 9.98
C GLU A 61 -2.66 0.93 9.28
N ILE A 62 -1.80 1.22 8.31
CA ILE A 62 -0.92 0.25 7.67
C ILE A 62 0.53 0.67 7.84
N THR A 63 1.42 -0.29 8.06
CA THR A 63 2.85 -0.01 8.22
C THR A 63 3.52 -0.06 6.86
N LEU A 64 4.11 1.06 6.43
CA LEU A 64 5.04 1.12 5.32
C LEU A 64 6.45 0.82 5.84
N THR A 65 7.06 -0.23 5.30
CA THR A 65 8.44 -0.60 5.58
C THR A 65 9.26 -0.46 4.30
N VAL A 66 10.29 0.39 4.35
CA VAL A 66 11.26 0.53 3.27
C VAL A 66 12.62 0.03 3.75
N THR A 67 13.18 -0.93 3.04
CA THR A 67 14.50 -1.51 3.34
C THR A 67 15.40 -1.42 2.12
N ALA A 68 16.69 -1.15 2.34
CA ALA A 68 17.69 -1.09 1.28
C ALA A 68 19.04 -1.57 1.82
N TYR A 69 19.92 -2.05 0.91
CA TYR A 69 21.22 -2.57 1.29
C TYR A 69 22.06 -1.51 2.02
N ASN A 70 22.59 -1.88 3.19
CA ASN A 70 23.43 -1.02 4.03
C ASN A 70 22.77 0.32 4.43
N LYS A 71 21.43 0.33 4.59
CA LYS A 71 20.66 1.47 5.10
C LYS A 71 19.85 1.06 6.32
N ILE A 72 19.59 2.03 7.20
CA ILE A 72 18.63 1.87 8.29
C ILE A 72 17.22 1.77 7.67
N PRO A 73 16.42 0.75 8.03
CA PRO A 73 15.04 0.64 7.58
C PRO A 73 14.23 1.89 7.92
N TYR A 74 13.40 2.34 6.98
CA TYR A 74 12.40 3.37 7.23
C TYR A 74 11.06 2.69 7.49
N ILE A 75 10.48 2.93 8.66
CA ILE A 75 9.23 2.28 9.10
C ILE A 75 8.30 3.40 9.58
N VAL A 76 7.11 3.47 9.00
CA VAL A 76 6.10 4.48 9.36
C VAL A 76 4.69 3.89 9.27
N SER A 77 3.80 4.32 10.16
CA SER A 77 2.38 3.99 10.09
C SER A 77 1.63 5.06 9.29
N ILE A 78 0.85 4.63 8.30
CA ILE A 78 0.03 5.48 7.43
C ILE A 78 -1.45 5.18 7.71
N PRO A 79 -2.28 6.19 8.03
CA PRO A 79 -3.71 5.99 8.23
C PRO A 79 -4.41 5.65 6.92
N VAL A 80 -5.23 4.61 6.96
CA VAL A 80 -6.17 4.22 5.91
C VAL A 80 -7.52 4.86 6.20
N GLN A 81 -8.01 5.68 5.28
CA GLN A 81 -9.32 6.31 5.39
C GLN A 81 -10.28 5.81 4.31
N ALA A 82 -11.55 5.67 4.66
CA ALA A 82 -12.58 5.51 3.66
C ALA A 82 -12.68 6.81 2.83
N PRO A 83 -12.78 6.75 1.50
CA PRO A 83 -13.00 7.93 0.68
C PRO A 83 -14.29 8.64 1.14
N SER A 84 -14.21 9.94 1.41
CA SER A 84 -15.36 10.75 1.81
C SER A 84 -16.26 11.01 0.59
N GLY A 85 -17.14 10.08 0.28
CA GLY A 85 -18.11 10.15 -0.82
C GLY A 85 -19.06 8.93 -0.81
N PRO A 86 -20.17 8.94 -1.56
CA PRO A 86 -21.00 7.75 -1.68
C PRO A 86 -20.20 6.63 -2.33
N TYR A 87 -19.87 5.59 -1.57
CA TYR A 87 -19.21 4.40 -2.09
C TYR A 87 -20.19 3.23 -2.09
N ILE A 88 -20.26 2.49 -3.20
CA ILE A 88 -20.99 1.22 -3.27
C ILE A 88 -19.98 0.13 -2.93
N SER A 89 -20.21 -0.57 -1.82
CA SER A 89 -19.46 -1.78 -1.47
C SER A 89 -20.26 -3.00 -1.93
N PHE A 90 -19.78 -3.69 -2.96
CA PHE A 90 -20.39 -4.95 -3.42
C PHE A 90 -19.72 -6.13 -2.71
N LEU A 91 -20.43 -6.74 -1.77
CA LEU A 91 -19.85 -7.78 -0.90
C LEU A 91 -19.80 -9.17 -1.57
N LYS A 92 -20.89 -9.57 -2.25
CA LYS A 92 -21.01 -10.77 -3.09
C LYS A 92 -22.44 -10.85 -3.62
N GLY A 93 -22.63 -11.27 -4.87
CA GLY A 93 -23.93 -11.68 -5.42
C GLY A 93 -23.93 -13.18 -5.66
N ILE A 94 -24.96 -13.89 -5.20
CA ILE A 94 -25.24 -15.26 -5.63
C ILE A 94 -26.23 -15.15 -6.79
N ILE A 95 -25.86 -15.64 -7.96
CA ILE A 95 -26.77 -15.78 -9.10
C ILE A 95 -27.34 -17.19 -9.00
N ASP A 96 -28.66 -17.29 -8.83
CA ASP A 96 -29.41 -18.54 -8.86
C ASP A 96 -30.23 -18.56 -10.16
N ASP A 97 -29.94 -19.53 -11.01
CA ASP A 97 -30.61 -19.77 -12.31
C ASP A 97 -31.36 -21.11 -12.27
N THR A 98 -32.05 -21.37 -11.15
CA THR A 98 -32.94 -22.53 -11.02
C THR A 98 -34.35 -22.14 -11.46
N GLY A 99 -34.65 -22.30 -12.75
CA GLY A 99 -35.97 -22.16 -13.36
C GLY A 99 -36.32 -23.32 -14.27
#